data_AF-A0AAN2BK66-F1
#
_entry.id   AF-A0AAN2BK66-F1
#
_cell.length_a   1.000
_cell.length_b   1.000
_cell.length_c   1.000
_cell.angle_alpha   90.00
_cell.angle_beta   90.00
_cell.angle_gamma   90.00
#
_symmetry.space_group_name_H-M   'P 1'
#
loop_
_entity.id
_entity.type
_entity.pdbx_description
1 polymer ?
#
loop_
_entity_poly.entity_id
_entity_poly.type
_entity_poly.pdbx_seq_one_letter_code
_entity_poly.pdbx_strand_id
1 'polypeptide(L)'
;MVETTLLKVDEASAPMFCDAFIGDEGDFVFGSFWGNETVLLEFFARLTLPASEFGIRELNLSSNSRERFRLSIPKSADLKKITARTPPNTILGPLCHVFIFDAVLHSPNRTTGEAYVFGLPDQSRMETMNRMWNQVQDLSQVPVLEHWRDYLMPILLEREWVVEIECFAVTAFKISLCIELFEQLITDGLRSGKLSLTPLVNQAVNNQPKESLALF
;
A
#
# COMPACT_ATOMS: atom_id res chain seq x y z
N MET A 1 -6.71 -4.58 -21.76
CA MET A 1 -5.34 -4.42 -22.26
C MET A 1 -4.90 -3.03 -21.86
N VAL A 2 -4.14 -2.91 -20.76
CA VAL A 2 -3.49 -1.64 -20.43
C VAL A 2 -2.20 -1.65 -21.25
N GLU A 3 -2.07 -0.76 -22.24
CA GLU A 3 -0.77 -0.44 -22.81
C GLU A 3 0.02 0.30 -21.73
N THR A 4 0.62 -0.44 -20.80
CA THR A 4 1.41 0.16 -19.74
C THR A 4 2.70 0.68 -20.35
N THR A 5 2.76 2.00 -20.51
CA THR A 5 3.95 2.67 -21.04
C THR A 5 5.02 2.70 -19.95
N LEU A 6 6.25 2.28 -20.25
CA LEU A 6 7.37 2.43 -19.33
C LEU A 6 7.72 3.91 -19.19
N LEU A 7 7.85 4.39 -17.95
CA LEU A 7 8.32 5.74 -17.66
C LEU A 7 9.84 5.77 -17.74
N LYS A 8 10.41 6.77 -18.37
CA LYS A 8 11.85 7.03 -18.34
C LYS A 8 12.22 7.68 -17.00
N VAL A 9 13.35 7.27 -16.43
CA VAL A 9 13.99 7.95 -15.29
C VAL A 9 14.90 9.05 -15.83
N ASP A 10 14.57 10.32 -15.55
CA ASP A 10 15.28 11.46 -16.15
C ASP A 10 16.67 11.69 -15.53
N GLU A 11 16.86 11.30 -14.26
CA GLU A 11 18.11 11.49 -13.51
C GLU A 11 19.18 10.42 -13.80
N ALA A 12 18.82 9.35 -14.51
CA ALA A 12 19.71 8.23 -14.77
C ALA A 12 20.83 8.57 -15.77
N SER A 13 22.03 8.08 -15.54
CA SER A 13 23.20 8.33 -16.39
C SER A 13 23.15 7.61 -17.76
N ALA A 14 22.32 6.58 -17.88
CA ALA A 14 22.01 5.89 -19.13
C ALA A 14 20.54 5.41 -19.12
N PRO A 15 20.02 4.81 -20.21
CA PRO A 15 18.63 4.39 -20.29
C PRO A 15 18.20 3.51 -19.11
N MET A 16 17.23 4.02 -18.36
CA MET A 16 16.63 3.39 -17.18
C MET A 16 15.14 3.73 -17.18
N PHE A 17 14.33 2.77 -16.77
CA PHE A 17 12.88 2.84 -16.86
C PHE A 17 12.23 2.47 -15.53
N CYS A 18 11.06 3.03 -15.28
CA CYS A 18 10.18 2.73 -14.16
C CYS A 18 8.87 2.18 -14.73
N ASP A 19 8.47 0.98 -14.32
CA ASP A 19 7.21 0.38 -14.76
C ASP A 19 6.10 0.52 -13.73
N ALA A 20 6.44 0.80 -12.47
CA ALA A 20 5.50 1.11 -11.40
C ALA A 20 6.13 1.97 -10.29
N PHE A 21 5.37 2.88 -9.69
CA PHE A 21 5.79 3.60 -8.50
C PHE A 21 4.62 3.88 -7.55
N ILE A 22 4.97 4.20 -6.30
CA ILE A 22 4.05 4.71 -5.27
C ILE A 22 4.67 5.97 -4.68
N GLY A 23 3.88 7.04 -4.63
CA GLY A 23 4.17 8.29 -3.94
C GLY A 23 3.17 8.54 -2.81
N ASP A 24 3.66 9.07 -1.69
CA ASP A 24 2.83 9.49 -0.56
C ASP A 24 3.07 10.97 -0.30
N GLU A 25 2.04 11.80 -0.47
CA GLU A 25 2.13 13.26 -0.36
C GLU A 25 3.26 13.90 -1.22
N GLY A 26 3.59 13.26 -2.35
CA GLY A 26 4.66 13.67 -3.26
C GLY A 26 6.05 13.15 -2.90
N ASP A 27 6.19 12.40 -1.81
CA ASP A 27 7.42 11.71 -1.42
C ASP A 27 7.48 10.31 -2.06
N PHE A 28 8.67 9.91 -2.50
CA PHE A 28 8.93 8.59 -3.06
C PHE A 28 8.87 7.52 -1.96
N VAL A 29 7.99 6.53 -2.15
CA VAL A 29 7.82 5.42 -1.22
C VAL A 29 8.28 4.10 -1.83
N PHE A 30 7.92 3.85 -3.09
CA PHE A 30 8.32 2.63 -3.82
C PHE A 30 8.48 2.91 -5.31
N GLY A 31 9.40 2.20 -5.94
CA GLY A 31 9.56 2.18 -7.39
C GLY A 31 10.13 0.87 -7.88
N SER A 32 9.63 0.45 -9.03
CA SER A 32 10.05 -0.73 -9.76
C SER A 32 10.79 -0.30 -11.02
N PHE A 33 12.08 -0.63 -11.08
CA PHE A 33 13.00 -0.05 -12.05
C PHE A 33 13.76 -1.10 -12.87
N TRP A 34 13.97 -0.77 -14.13
CA TRP A 34 14.67 -1.59 -15.11
C TRP A 34 15.83 -0.82 -15.73
N GLY A 35 16.97 -1.49 -15.88
CA GLY A 35 18.16 -0.91 -16.48
C GLY A 35 19.32 -1.90 -16.50
N ASN A 36 20.48 -1.49 -17.01
CA ASN A 36 21.68 -2.29 -16.80
C ASN A 36 22.11 -2.21 -15.33
N GLU A 37 22.89 -3.19 -14.87
CA GLU A 37 23.30 -3.25 -13.46
C GLU A 37 24.08 -2.00 -13.02
N THR A 38 25.01 -1.52 -13.84
CA THR A 38 25.87 -0.38 -13.51
C THR A 38 25.07 0.89 -13.25
N VAL A 39 24.08 1.20 -14.09
CA VAL A 39 23.23 2.38 -13.98
C VAL A 39 22.32 2.25 -12.76
N LEU A 40 21.75 1.06 -12.49
CA LEU A 40 20.92 0.84 -11.32
C LEU A 40 21.71 0.97 -10.00
N LEU A 41 22.96 0.52 -9.98
CA LEU A 41 23.84 0.68 -8.83
C LEU A 41 24.21 2.14 -8.58
N GLU A 42 24.59 2.87 -9.63
CA GLU A 42 24.91 4.30 -9.58
C GLU A 42 23.68 5.12 -9.16
N PHE A 43 22.52 4.86 -9.75
CA PHE A 43 21.27 5.51 -9.41
C PHE A 43 20.90 5.30 -7.93
N PHE A 44 20.92 4.06 -7.44
CA PHE A 44 20.63 3.77 -6.04
C PHE A 44 21.62 4.46 -5.09
N ALA A 45 22.92 4.48 -5.43
CA ALA A 45 23.91 5.20 -4.64
C ALA A 45 23.60 6.70 -4.58
N ARG A 46 23.20 7.32 -5.69
CA ARG A 46 22.83 8.74 -5.71
C ARG A 46 21.55 9.04 -4.94
N LEU A 47 20.59 8.11 -4.84
CA LEU A 47 19.41 8.30 -3.99
C LEU A 47 19.78 8.39 -2.50
N THR A 48 20.86 7.71 -2.07
CA THR A 48 21.27 7.69 -0.65
C THR A 48 22.26 8.80 -0.29
N LEU A 49 22.94 9.41 -1.27
CA LEU A 49 23.90 10.50 -1.05
C LEU A 49 23.21 11.85 -0.79
N PRO A 50 23.76 12.73 0.07
CA PRO A 50 23.28 14.09 0.23
C PRO A 50 23.33 14.92 -1.07
N ALA A 51 22.49 15.95 -1.19
CA ALA A 51 22.50 16.84 -2.36
C ALA A 51 23.85 17.52 -2.63
N SER A 52 24.63 17.79 -1.57
CA SER A 52 25.99 18.34 -1.67
C SER A 52 26.99 17.40 -2.35
N GLU A 53 26.64 16.12 -2.49
CA GLU A 53 27.48 15.06 -3.05
C GLU A 53 26.81 14.43 -4.28
N PHE A 54 26.17 15.25 -5.12
CA PHE A 54 25.44 14.81 -6.33
C PHE A 54 24.27 13.85 -6.06
N GLY A 55 23.76 13.87 -4.84
CA GLY A 55 22.59 13.13 -4.43
C GLY A 55 21.31 13.56 -5.14
N ILE A 56 20.46 12.59 -5.48
CA ILE A 56 19.15 12.83 -6.07
C ILE A 56 18.16 13.15 -4.93
N ARG A 57 17.47 14.29 -5.05
CA ARG A 57 16.43 14.73 -4.09
C ARG A 57 15.06 14.88 -4.72
N GLU A 58 15.00 14.90 -6.03
CA GLU A 58 13.78 14.84 -6.82
C GLU A 58 14.00 13.79 -7.91
N LEU A 59 13.04 12.88 -8.03
CA LEU A 59 12.97 11.85 -9.06
C LEU A 59 11.91 12.28 -10.07
N ASN A 60 12.32 12.49 -11.32
CA ASN A 60 11.41 12.85 -12.40
C ASN A 60 11.24 11.64 -13.32
N LEU A 61 9.98 11.23 -13.48
CA LEU A 61 9.57 10.11 -14.32
C LEU A 61 8.76 10.66 -15.50
N SER A 62 9.16 10.33 -16.72
CA SER A 62 8.53 10.89 -17.93
C SER A 62 8.11 9.83 -18.94
N SER A 63 6.94 9.98 -19.52
CA SER A 63 6.46 9.15 -20.63
C SER A 63 6.61 9.85 -21.97
N ASN A 64 6.72 9.08 -23.05
CA ASN A 64 6.63 9.59 -24.42
C ASN A 64 5.26 10.24 -24.70
N SER A 65 4.22 9.90 -23.93
CA SER A 65 2.86 10.46 -24.01
C SER A 65 2.71 11.83 -23.31
N ARG A 66 3.80 12.45 -22.86
CA ARG A 66 3.87 13.72 -22.08
C ARG A 66 3.44 13.64 -20.61
N GLU A 67 3.13 12.46 -20.08
CA GLU A 67 2.97 12.30 -18.63
C GLU A 67 4.31 12.56 -17.93
N ARG A 68 4.26 13.30 -16.83
CA ARG A 68 5.42 13.60 -15.99
C ARG A 68 5.02 13.51 -14.54
N PHE A 69 5.77 12.72 -13.80
CA PHE A 69 5.63 12.58 -12.35
C PHE A 69 6.90 13.10 -11.70
N ARG A 70 6.73 13.76 -10.55
CA ARG A 70 7.85 14.25 -9.75
C ARG A 70 7.63 13.77 -8.33
N LEU A 71 8.62 13.06 -7.81
CA LEU A 71 8.62 12.54 -6.45
C LEU A 71 9.84 13.09 -5.71
N SER A 72 9.63 13.63 -4.52
CA SER A 72 10.72 14.03 -3.64
C SER A 72 11.35 12.80 -3.00
N ILE A 73 12.67 12.82 -2.76
CA ILE A 73 13.36 11.78 -2.00
C ILE A 73 13.56 12.30 -0.57
N PRO A 74 12.76 11.85 0.41
CA PRO A 74 12.85 12.36 1.77
C PRO A 74 14.26 12.20 2.33
N LYS A 75 14.69 13.16 3.15
CA LYS A 75 15.98 13.03 3.87
C LYS A 75 15.95 11.89 4.88
N SER A 76 14.78 11.60 5.42
CA SER A 76 14.52 10.52 6.36
C SER A 76 14.37 9.14 5.71
N ALA A 77 14.30 9.08 4.38
CA ALA A 77 14.01 7.83 3.68
C ALA A 77 15.12 6.79 3.94
N ASP A 78 14.74 5.65 4.52
CA ASP A 78 15.64 4.51 4.66
C ASP A 78 15.44 3.57 3.47
N LEU A 79 15.97 4.01 2.32
CA LEU A 79 15.79 3.29 1.06
C LEU A 79 16.50 1.94 1.08
N LYS A 80 15.72 0.88 0.87
CA LYS A 80 16.19 -0.48 0.63
C LYS A 80 16.05 -0.83 -0.84
N LYS A 81 16.70 -1.93 -1.24
CA LYS A 81 16.53 -2.49 -2.58
C LYS A 81 16.47 -4.02 -2.58
N ILE A 82 15.69 -4.55 -3.52
CA ILE A 82 15.69 -5.97 -3.90
C ILE A 82 15.99 -6.03 -5.39
N THR A 83 16.97 -6.85 -5.78
CA THR A 83 17.44 -6.95 -7.16
C THR A 83 17.19 -8.33 -7.72
N ALA A 84 16.62 -8.39 -8.92
CA ALA A 84 16.51 -9.60 -9.73
C ALA A 84 17.26 -9.39 -11.05
N ARG A 85 18.05 -10.39 -11.47
CA ARG A 85 18.80 -10.33 -12.74
C ARG A 85 18.10 -11.17 -13.79
N THR A 86 17.96 -10.64 -15.01
CA THR A 86 17.50 -11.47 -16.13
C THR A 86 18.60 -12.45 -16.54
N PRO A 87 18.25 -13.59 -17.15
CA PRO A 87 19.23 -14.49 -17.75
C PRO A 87 20.16 -13.74 -18.73
N PRO A 88 21.44 -14.12 -18.84
CA PRO A 88 22.42 -13.41 -19.67
C PRO A 88 22.14 -13.50 -21.18
N ASN A 89 21.29 -14.43 -21.61
CA ASN A 89 21.03 -14.74 -23.02
C ASN A 89 19.77 -14.05 -23.58
N THR A 90 19.30 -12.97 -22.98
CA THR A 90 18.16 -12.20 -23.50
C THR A 90 18.58 -11.35 -24.70
N ILE A 91 17.65 -11.10 -25.61
CA ILE A 91 17.85 -10.24 -26.79
C ILE A 91 18.19 -8.77 -26.44
N LEU A 92 17.95 -8.35 -25.19
CA LEU A 92 18.23 -7.01 -24.69
C LEU A 92 19.57 -6.91 -23.92
N GLY A 93 20.31 -8.01 -23.82
CA GLY A 93 21.47 -8.11 -22.93
C GLY A 93 21.07 -8.20 -21.44
N PRO A 94 22.05 -8.21 -20.52
CA PRO A 94 21.79 -8.41 -19.10
C PRO A 94 21.04 -7.21 -18.51
N LEU A 95 19.71 -7.31 -18.48
CA LEU A 95 18.85 -6.36 -17.80
C LEU A 95 18.72 -6.76 -16.33
N CYS A 96 18.66 -5.77 -15.46
CA CYS A 96 18.38 -5.95 -14.05
C CYS A 96 17.07 -5.26 -13.72
N HIS A 97 16.33 -5.88 -12.81
CA HIS A 97 15.13 -5.36 -12.21
C HIS A 97 15.44 -5.05 -10.75
N VAL A 98 15.06 -3.86 -10.30
CA VAL A 98 15.28 -3.44 -8.92
C VAL A 98 13.99 -2.82 -8.38
N PHE A 99 13.53 -3.36 -7.26
CA PHE A 99 12.61 -2.64 -6.39
C PHE A 99 13.43 -1.77 -5.46
N ILE A 100 13.16 -0.47 -5.46
CA ILE A 100 13.69 0.48 -4.48
C ILE A 100 12.52 0.99 -3.68
N PHE A 101 12.64 1.01 -2.36
CA PHE A 101 11.50 1.28 -1.51
C PHE A 101 11.95 1.76 -0.13
N ASP A 102 11.14 2.58 0.52
CA ASP A 102 11.39 3.03 1.88
C ASP A 102 11.08 1.90 2.89
N ALA A 103 11.96 1.71 3.87
CA ALA A 103 11.81 0.69 4.91
C ALA A 103 10.50 0.81 5.72
N VAL A 104 9.85 1.98 5.72
CA VAL A 104 8.50 2.16 6.33
C VAL A 104 7.46 1.19 5.77
N LEU A 105 7.70 0.63 4.57
CA LEU A 105 6.83 -0.35 3.93
C LEU A 105 6.92 -1.77 4.52
N HIS A 106 7.94 -2.07 5.33
CA HIS A 106 8.17 -3.44 5.79
C HIS A 106 7.18 -3.91 6.86
N SER A 107 6.72 -3.02 7.73
CA SER A 107 5.81 -3.38 8.81
C SER A 107 5.02 -2.16 9.30
N PRO A 108 3.79 -2.37 9.81
CA PRO A 108 3.02 -1.34 10.49
C PRO A 108 3.83 -0.63 11.57
N ASN A 109 3.84 0.70 11.54
CA ASN A 109 4.41 1.52 12.59
C ASN A 109 3.35 1.75 13.68
N ARG A 110 3.37 0.90 14.71
CA ARG A 110 2.44 1.00 15.85
C ARG A 110 2.59 2.28 16.66
N THR A 111 3.72 2.98 16.55
CA THR A 111 3.94 4.25 17.24
C THR A 111 3.28 5.41 16.51
N THR A 112 3.36 5.46 15.18
CA THR A 112 2.72 6.52 14.38
C THR A 112 1.29 6.17 13.97
N GLY A 113 0.88 4.90 14.08
CA GLY A 113 -0.41 4.43 13.61
C GLY A 113 -0.47 4.22 12.09
N GLU A 114 0.68 4.10 11.43
CA GLU A 114 0.77 4.10 9.97
C GLU A 114 1.13 2.73 9.38
N ALA A 115 0.49 2.38 8.27
CA ALA A 115 0.84 1.20 7.48
C ALA A 115 0.51 1.42 5.99
N TYR A 116 1.12 0.62 5.12
CA TYR A 116 0.86 0.65 3.68
C TYR A 116 0.39 -0.71 3.18
N VAL A 117 -0.55 -0.72 2.25
CA VAL A 117 -1.10 -1.94 1.62
C VAL A 117 -1.05 -1.81 0.10
N PHE A 118 -0.35 -2.74 -0.54
CA PHE A 118 -0.12 -2.75 -1.99
C PHE A 118 -1.16 -3.64 -2.63
N GLY A 119 -1.90 -3.18 -3.63
CA GLY A 119 -2.74 -4.08 -4.42
C GLY A 119 -1.90 -4.99 -5.30
N LEU A 120 -2.29 -6.26 -5.35
CA LEU A 120 -1.66 -7.24 -6.24
C LEU A 120 -2.48 -7.35 -7.54
N PRO A 121 -1.84 -7.60 -8.70
CA PRO A 121 -2.50 -7.56 -10.01
C PRO A 121 -3.77 -8.41 -10.15
N ASP A 122 -3.82 -9.56 -9.49
CA ASP A 122 -4.94 -10.52 -9.56
C ASP A 122 -5.81 -10.54 -8.30
N GLN A 123 -5.62 -9.56 -7.40
CA GLN A 123 -6.31 -9.53 -6.12
C GLN A 123 -7.70 -8.90 -6.24
N SER A 124 -8.71 -9.59 -5.73
CA SER A 124 -10.06 -9.06 -5.63
C SER A 124 -10.12 -7.91 -4.63
N ARG A 125 -11.09 -7.00 -4.82
CA ARG A 125 -11.34 -5.89 -3.87
C ARG A 125 -11.55 -6.38 -2.44
N MET A 126 -12.18 -7.54 -2.27
CA MET A 126 -12.43 -8.13 -0.95
C MET A 126 -11.12 -8.58 -0.28
N GLU A 127 -10.21 -9.21 -1.01
CA GLU A 127 -8.92 -9.64 -0.47
C GLU A 127 -8.04 -8.44 -0.10
N THR A 128 -8.06 -7.37 -0.91
CA THR A 128 -7.40 -6.11 -0.56
C THR A 128 -8.00 -5.49 0.70
N MET A 129 -9.34 -5.50 0.82
CA MET A 129 -10.05 -5.04 2.03
C MET A 129 -9.65 -5.86 3.27
N ASN A 130 -9.55 -7.18 3.15
CA ASN A 130 -9.10 -8.05 4.24
C ASN A 130 -7.67 -7.73 4.67
N ARG A 131 -6.77 -7.42 3.73
CA ARG A 131 -5.40 -7.02 4.06
C ARG A 131 -5.33 -5.65 4.74
N MET A 132 -6.11 -4.68 4.27
CA MET A 132 -6.25 -3.38 4.96
C MET A 132 -6.75 -3.59 6.39
N TRP A 133 -7.75 -4.45 6.57
CA TRP A 133 -8.26 -4.80 7.89
C TRP A 133 -7.21 -5.45 8.80
N ASN A 134 -6.43 -6.40 8.28
CA ASN A 134 -5.33 -7.00 9.05
C ASN A 134 -4.33 -5.93 9.54
N GLN A 135 -4.00 -4.94 8.69
CA GLN A 135 -3.14 -3.84 9.11
C GLN A 135 -3.80 -2.95 10.17
N VAL A 136 -5.11 -2.68 10.07
CA VAL A 136 -5.86 -1.96 11.12
C VAL A 136 -5.80 -2.72 12.45
N GLN A 137 -5.97 -4.04 12.43
CA GLN A 137 -5.84 -4.88 13.62
C GLN A 137 -4.41 -4.84 14.19
N ASP A 138 -3.40 -4.89 13.33
CA ASP A 138 -1.99 -4.84 13.74
C ASP A 138 -1.58 -3.49 14.34
N LEU A 139 -2.18 -2.40 13.87
CA LEU A 139 -1.95 -1.03 14.36
C LEU A 139 -2.73 -0.71 15.65
N SER A 140 -3.87 -1.37 15.85
CA SER A 140 -4.73 -1.10 17.00
C SER A 140 -4.05 -1.42 18.33
N GLN A 141 -4.19 -0.52 19.31
CA GLN A 141 -3.74 -0.75 20.69
C GLN A 141 -4.74 -1.56 21.53
N VAL A 142 -5.97 -1.72 21.05
CA VAL A 142 -7.01 -2.54 21.67
C VAL A 142 -7.39 -3.72 20.77
N PRO A 143 -7.83 -4.87 21.30
CA PRO A 143 -8.28 -5.99 20.48
C PRO A 143 -9.48 -5.61 19.61
N VAL A 144 -9.35 -5.82 18.29
CA VAL A 144 -10.41 -5.57 17.31
C VAL A 144 -10.83 -6.90 16.68
N LEU A 145 -12.13 -7.21 16.74
CA LEU A 145 -12.66 -8.52 16.32
C LEU A 145 -12.97 -8.54 14.83
N GLU A 146 -12.75 -9.69 14.17
CA GLU A 146 -12.89 -9.83 12.72
C GLU A 146 -14.26 -9.36 12.19
N HIS A 147 -15.35 -9.69 12.89
CA HIS A 147 -16.70 -9.30 12.45
C HIS A 147 -17.01 -7.81 12.63
N TRP A 148 -16.13 -7.03 13.28
CA TRP A 148 -16.27 -5.57 13.36
C TRP A 148 -15.82 -4.87 12.08
N ARG A 149 -15.09 -5.57 11.21
CA ARG A 149 -14.56 -5.04 9.95
C ARG A 149 -15.61 -4.33 9.12
N ASP A 150 -16.76 -4.98 8.91
CA ASP A 150 -17.79 -4.47 8.01
C ASP A 150 -18.47 -3.19 8.56
N TYR A 151 -18.40 -2.98 9.88
CA TYR A 151 -18.84 -1.73 10.51
C TYR A 151 -17.74 -0.66 10.51
N LEU A 152 -16.50 -1.04 10.84
CA LEU A 152 -15.41 -0.07 11.03
C LEU A 152 -14.81 0.40 9.71
N MET A 153 -14.52 -0.49 8.75
CA MET A 153 -13.85 -0.12 7.50
C MET A 153 -14.53 1.02 6.73
N PRO A 154 -15.87 1.07 6.58
CA PRO A 154 -16.54 2.21 5.96
C PRO A 154 -16.27 3.54 6.68
N ILE A 155 -16.24 3.52 8.02
CA ILE A 155 -15.96 4.72 8.84
C ILE A 155 -14.51 5.15 8.67
N LEU A 156 -13.56 4.21 8.59
CA LEU A 156 -12.15 4.53 8.39
C LEU A 156 -11.90 5.16 7.01
N LEU A 157 -12.59 4.68 5.97
CA LEU A 157 -12.56 5.28 4.64
C LEU A 157 -13.20 6.67 4.62
N GLU A 158 -14.36 6.83 5.26
CA GLU A 158 -15.07 8.13 5.35
C GLU A 158 -14.26 9.19 6.11
N ARG A 159 -13.50 8.77 7.13
CA ARG A 159 -12.62 9.65 7.92
C ARG A 159 -11.24 9.87 7.30
N GLU A 160 -10.99 9.34 6.10
CA GLU A 160 -9.69 9.40 5.42
C GLU A 160 -8.54 8.82 6.27
N TRP A 161 -8.84 7.84 7.13
CA TRP A 161 -7.81 7.07 7.85
C TRP A 161 -7.30 5.89 7.03
N VAL A 162 -8.01 5.55 5.95
CA VAL A 162 -7.56 4.63 4.91
C VAL A 162 -7.75 5.35 3.59
N VAL A 163 -6.66 5.61 2.88
CA VAL A 163 -6.66 6.45 1.68
C VAL A 163 -5.89 5.75 0.57
N GLU A 164 -6.42 5.79 -0.65
CA GLU A 164 -5.64 5.41 -1.83
C GLU A 164 -4.61 6.49 -2.11
N ILE A 165 -3.36 6.10 -2.33
CA ILE A 165 -2.23 7.03 -2.53
C ILE A 165 -1.79 7.07 -3.99
N GLU A 166 -1.04 8.11 -4.37
CA GLU A 166 -0.59 8.32 -5.73
C GLU A 166 0.28 7.15 -6.21
N CYS A 167 -0.07 6.58 -7.36
CA CYS A 167 0.63 5.43 -7.89
C CYS A 167 0.56 5.36 -9.42
N PHE A 168 1.53 4.66 -10.01
CA PHE A 168 1.55 4.33 -11.43
C PHE A 168 1.63 2.82 -11.62
N ALA A 169 0.73 2.27 -12.45
CA ALA A 169 0.64 0.86 -12.82
C ALA A 169 0.50 -0.16 -11.65
N VAL A 170 0.31 0.32 -10.42
CA VAL A 170 -0.03 -0.44 -9.22
C VAL A 170 -1.16 0.29 -8.48
N THR A 171 -1.74 -0.35 -7.46
CA THR A 171 -2.63 0.32 -6.50
C THR A 171 -2.00 0.25 -5.11
N ALA A 172 -2.21 1.27 -4.30
CA ALA A 172 -1.68 1.31 -2.94
C ALA A 172 -2.57 2.12 -2.02
N PHE A 173 -2.63 1.71 -0.75
CA PHE A 173 -3.39 2.38 0.29
C PHE A 173 -2.47 2.70 1.46
N LYS A 174 -2.60 3.91 2.00
CA LYS A 174 -2.04 4.31 3.29
C LYS A 174 -3.12 4.18 4.34
N ILE A 175 -2.75 3.63 5.49
CA ILE A 175 -3.56 3.59 6.70
C ILE A 175 -2.88 4.50 7.70
N SER A 176 -3.63 5.45 8.25
CA SER A 176 -3.17 6.41 9.25
C SER A 176 -4.21 6.46 10.37
N LEU A 177 -4.04 5.60 11.38
CA LEU A 177 -4.94 5.57 12.53
C LEU A 177 -4.54 6.63 13.55
N CYS A 178 -5.43 7.60 13.79
CA CYS A 178 -5.36 8.39 15.02
C CYS A 178 -5.76 7.48 16.18
N ILE A 179 -4.76 7.00 16.93
CA ILE A 179 -4.90 5.96 17.94
C ILE A 179 -5.97 6.33 18.97
N GLU A 180 -5.92 7.55 19.50
CA GLU A 180 -6.85 8.02 20.53
C GLU A 180 -8.29 8.08 20.02
N LEU A 181 -8.49 8.58 18.79
CA LEU A 181 -9.82 8.68 18.19
C LEU A 181 -10.34 7.31 17.75
N PHE A 182 -9.47 6.38 17.40
CA PHE A 182 -9.85 5.01 17.05
C PHE A 182 -10.31 4.22 18.28
N GLU A 183 -9.63 4.37 19.42
CA GLU A 183 -10.08 3.79 20.70
C GLU A 183 -11.43 4.35 21.15
N GLN A 184 -11.64 5.65 20.98
CA GLN A 184 -12.93 6.29 21.25
C GLN A 184 -14.03 5.73 20.33
N LEU A 185 -13.75 5.59 19.03
CA LEU A 185 -14.68 4.99 18.07
C LEU A 185 -15.10 3.58 18.48
N ILE A 186 -14.16 2.76 18.95
CA ILE A 186 -14.45 1.41 19.47
C ILE A 186 -15.30 1.48 20.74
N THR A 187 -14.94 2.35 21.68
CA THR A 187 -15.67 2.52 22.94
C THR A 187 -17.12 2.94 22.71
N ASP A 188 -17.34 3.90 21.81
CA ASP A 188 -18.67 4.38 21.45
C ASP A 188 -19.46 3.32 20.67
N GLY A 189 -18.80 2.56 19.80
CA GLY A 189 -19.38 1.43 19.10
C GLY A 189 -19.90 0.35 20.06
N LEU A 190 -19.11 0.02 21.09
CA LEU A 190 -19.51 -0.93 22.14
C LEU A 190 -20.67 -0.39 22.99
N ARG A 191 -20.60 0.87 23.43
CA ARG A 191 -21.65 1.50 24.26
C ARG A 191 -22.98 1.63 23.53
N SER A 192 -22.93 1.91 22.23
CA SER A 192 -24.13 2.01 21.37
C SER A 192 -24.67 0.66 20.90
N GLY A 193 -23.98 -0.45 21.19
CA GLY A 193 -24.35 -1.80 20.75
C GLY A 193 -24.12 -2.07 19.27
N LYS A 194 -23.48 -1.15 18.53
CA LYS A 194 -23.09 -1.34 17.13
C LYS A 194 -21.91 -2.31 16.99
N LEU A 195 -21.05 -2.36 18.00
CA LEU A 195 -20.01 -3.38 18.17
C LEU A 195 -20.41 -4.31 19.30
N SER A 196 -20.22 -5.62 19.10
CA SER A 196 -20.52 -6.66 20.07
C SER A 196 -19.41 -7.70 20.12
N LEU A 197 -19.17 -8.30 21.29
CA LEU A 197 -18.13 -9.32 21.45
C LEU A 197 -18.47 -10.62 20.70
N THR A 198 -19.76 -10.92 20.57
CA THR A 198 -20.25 -12.03 19.76
C THR A 198 -20.73 -11.51 18.40
N PRO A 199 -20.48 -12.21 17.30
CA PRO A 199 -21.10 -11.89 16.02
C PRO A 199 -22.61 -11.83 16.20
N LEU A 200 -23.26 -10.77 15.71
CA LEU A 200 -24.70 -10.69 15.65
C LEU A 200 -25.17 -11.73 14.64
N VAL A 201 -25.42 -12.95 15.11
CA VAL A 201 -26.19 -13.92 14.34
C VAL A 201 -27.57 -13.30 14.18
N ASN A 202 -27.92 -12.89 12.97
CA ASN A 202 -29.27 -12.45 12.64
C ASN A 202 -30.27 -13.49 13.17
N GLN A 203 -30.93 -13.21 14.30
CA GLN A 203 -31.97 -14.06 14.90
C GLN A 203 -33.27 -14.02 14.08
N ALA A 204 -33.18 -13.95 12.76
CA ALA A 204 -34.32 -13.77 11.85
C ALA A 204 -34.87 -15.10 11.30
N VAL A 205 -34.71 -16.24 12.01
CA VAL A 205 -35.25 -17.54 11.54
C VAL A 205 -36.05 -18.34 12.59
N ASN A 206 -36.11 -17.95 13.87
CA ASN A 206 -36.75 -18.81 14.89
C ASN A 206 -38.18 -18.43 15.35
N ASN A 207 -38.90 -17.61 14.57
CA ASN A 207 -40.34 -17.37 14.80
C ASN A 207 -41.22 -17.96 13.68
N GLN A 208 -41.00 -19.24 13.34
CA GLN A 208 -42.07 -20.05 12.75
C GLN A 208 -42.87 -20.68 13.89
N PRO A 209 -44.20 -20.49 13.97
CA PRO A 209 -45.03 -21.18 14.95
C PRO A 209 -44.88 -22.68 14.73
N LYS A 210 -44.69 -23.44 15.81
CA LYS A 210 -44.84 -24.90 15.76
C LYS A 210 -46.30 -25.21 15.40
N GLU A 211 -46.58 -25.43 14.12
CA GLU A 211 -47.83 -26.07 13.72
C GLU A 211 -47.83 -27.47 14.34
N SER A 212 -48.84 -27.66 15.17
CA SER A 212 -49.10 -28.89 15.88
C SER A 212 -49.52 -29.93 14.84
N LEU A 213 -48.72 -30.97 14.69
CA LEU A 213 -49.14 -32.19 14.00
C LEU A 213 -50.28 -32.82 14.84
N ALA A 214 -51.51 -32.44 14.52
CA ALA A 214 -52.68 -33.21 14.88
C ALA A 214 -52.88 -34.30 13.81
N LEU A 215 -52.80 -35.54 14.28
CA LEU A 215 -53.37 -36.77 13.73
C LEU A 215 -54.44 -36.55 12.65
N PHE A 216 -54.25 -37.13 11.46
CA PHE A 216 -55.08 -38.18 10.84
C PHE A 216 -54.36 -38.77 9.63
#